data_AF-A0A951P7A2-F1
#
_entry.id   AF-A0A951P7A2-F1
#
_cell.length_a   1.000
_cell.length_b   1.000
_cell.length_c   1.000
_cell.angle_alpha   90.00
_cell.angle_beta   90.00
_cell.angle_gamma   90.00
#
_symmetry.space_group_name_H-M   'P 1'
#
loop_
_entity.id
_entity.type
_entity.pdbx_description
1 polymer ?
#
loop_
_entity_poly.entity_id
_entity_poly.type
_entity_poly.pdbx_seq_one_letter_code
_entity_poly.pdbx_strand_id
1 'polypeptide(L)'
;MKIQPTTLGLLLAALTLGSVVALVAQQPAPKPADDKSQTVTEAEQPLFTFPAADIQSLTLKTRLHSLKFERDQDGKWQMLEPEKTAASDPSLAFLLDLLASDKTPRTLTVPLTDREQFGLHQPTATIDLTLKDQKTHQLVIGEYDFNRTHFYAQIDPPADAKDLQVVLVSPNFDNAVNRPLDEWKADEKSSQKASPEPSESASPSVLPETPPETPPEASPNSDQ
;
A
#
# COMPACT_ATOMS: atom_id res chain seq x y z
N MET A 1 74.89 -18.55 7.27
CA MET A 1 74.92 -17.07 7.33
C MET A 1 74.64 -16.64 8.76
N LYS A 2 75.53 -15.85 9.37
CA LYS A 2 75.50 -15.48 10.79
C LYS A 2 74.80 -14.12 10.90
N ILE A 3 73.48 -14.15 11.04
CA ILE A 3 72.65 -12.95 11.18
C ILE A 3 73.08 -12.20 12.46
N GLN A 4 73.48 -10.94 12.31
CA GLN A 4 73.96 -10.13 13.42
C GLN A 4 72.77 -9.79 14.34
N PRO A 5 72.96 -9.80 15.68
CA PRO A 5 71.88 -9.56 16.63
C PRO A 5 71.21 -8.18 16.43
N THR A 6 71.95 -7.23 15.86
CA THR A 6 71.49 -5.89 15.50
C THR A 6 70.47 -5.91 14.36
N THR A 7 70.64 -6.79 13.36
CA THR A 7 69.70 -6.93 12.24
C THR A 7 68.39 -7.60 12.69
N LEU A 8 68.48 -8.55 13.63
CA LEU A 8 67.30 -9.21 14.20
C LEU A 8 66.46 -8.23 15.05
N GLY A 9 67.13 -7.36 15.82
CA GLY A 9 66.45 -6.30 16.58
C GLY A 9 65.72 -5.31 15.68
N LEU A 10 66.30 -4.94 14.54
CA LEU A 10 65.70 -4.02 13.58
C LEU A 10 64.49 -4.63 12.86
N LEU A 11 64.55 -5.93 12.52
CA LEU A 11 63.41 -6.65 11.94
C LEU A 11 62.25 -6.82 12.92
N LEU A 12 62.55 -7.11 14.20
CA LEU A 12 61.54 -7.16 15.25
C LEU A 12 60.88 -5.79 15.47
N ALA A 13 61.66 -4.71 15.45
CA ALA A 13 61.13 -3.35 15.55
C ALA A 13 60.25 -2.98 14.33
N ALA A 14 60.65 -3.35 13.11
CA ALA A 14 59.85 -3.10 11.92
C ALA A 14 58.52 -3.87 11.94
N LEU A 15 58.50 -5.11 12.44
CA LEU A 15 57.29 -5.91 12.58
C LEU A 15 56.36 -5.38 13.67
N THR A 16 56.88 -4.88 14.80
CA THR A 16 56.04 -4.28 15.84
C THR A 16 55.42 -2.97 15.37
N LEU A 17 56.18 -2.10 14.69
CA LEU A 17 55.66 -0.85 14.12
C LEU A 17 54.64 -1.11 13.00
N GLY A 18 54.88 -2.08 12.11
CA GLY A 18 53.93 -2.46 11.07
C GLY A 18 52.61 -3.03 11.62
N SER A 19 52.69 -3.81 12.71
CA SER A 19 51.49 -4.38 13.37
C SER A 19 50.64 -3.31 14.05
N VAL A 20 51.25 -2.28 14.63
CA VAL A 20 50.52 -1.16 15.25
C VAL A 20 49.81 -0.31 14.20
N VAL A 21 50.42 -0.03 13.06
CA VAL A 21 49.77 0.74 11.97
C VAL A 21 48.62 -0.04 11.34
N ALA A 22 48.76 -1.36 11.16
CA ALA A 22 47.68 -2.20 10.64
C ALA A 22 46.48 -2.27 11.60
N LEU A 23 46.71 -2.29 12.92
CA LEU A 23 45.63 -2.22 13.91
C LEU A 23 44.94 -0.84 13.91
N VAL A 24 45.67 0.25 13.71
CA VAL A 24 45.08 1.61 13.63
C VAL A 24 44.31 1.83 12.33
N ALA A 25 44.76 1.26 11.20
CA ALA A 25 44.05 1.34 9.92
C ALA A 25 42.81 0.43 9.84
N GLN A 26 42.74 -0.61 10.67
CA GLN A 26 41.56 -1.47 10.82
C GLN A 26 40.59 -1.00 11.90
N GLN A 27 40.84 0.14 12.56
CA GLN A 27 39.81 0.79 13.35
C GLN A 27 38.86 1.50 12.39
N PRO A 28 37.58 1.08 12.26
CA PRO A 28 36.59 1.93 11.61
C PRO A 28 36.59 3.28 12.33
N ALA A 29 36.54 4.36 11.55
CA ALA A 29 36.70 5.72 12.03
C ALA A 29 35.95 5.96 13.35
N PRO A 30 36.59 6.54 14.39
CA PRO A 30 35.86 6.97 15.58
C PRO A 30 34.86 8.03 15.13
N LYS A 31 33.57 7.70 15.24
CA LYS A 31 32.49 8.67 15.04
C LYS A 31 32.76 9.87 15.97
N PRO A 32 32.78 11.11 15.46
CA PRO A 32 32.80 12.27 16.33
C PRO A 32 31.53 12.24 17.19
N ALA A 33 31.71 12.07 18.49
CA ALA A 33 30.66 12.26 19.47
C ALA A 33 30.50 13.77 19.69
N ASP A 34 29.51 14.34 19.01
CA ASP A 34 28.70 15.50 19.41
C ASP A 34 27.85 15.95 18.21
N ASP A 35 26.83 15.16 17.86
CA ASP A 35 25.61 15.66 17.23
C ASP A 35 24.51 14.61 17.40
N LYS A 36 23.25 15.03 17.50
CA LYS A 36 22.06 14.20 17.75
C LYS A 36 22.01 13.00 16.78
N SER A 37 22.59 11.86 17.19
CA SER A 37 22.65 10.66 16.35
C SER A 37 21.24 10.11 16.18
N GLN A 38 20.60 10.52 15.09
CA GLN A 38 19.48 9.82 14.48
C GLN A 38 19.93 8.37 14.30
N THR A 39 19.34 7.46 15.08
CA THR A 39 19.57 6.03 14.94
C THR A 39 18.90 5.59 13.65
N VAL A 40 19.68 5.49 12.57
CA VAL A 40 19.22 4.96 11.28
C VAL A 40 19.25 3.43 11.36
N THR A 41 18.07 2.82 11.41
CA THR A 41 17.92 1.37 11.23
C THR A 41 17.78 1.09 9.72
N GLU A 42 18.80 0.49 9.12
CA GLU A 42 18.88 0.19 7.68
C GLU A 42 18.37 -1.24 7.42
N ALA A 43 17.05 -1.41 7.47
CA ALA A 43 16.38 -2.62 7.01
C ALA A 43 15.07 -2.21 6.33
N GLU A 44 14.90 -2.57 5.06
CA GLU A 44 13.64 -2.34 4.34
C GLU A 44 12.55 -3.20 4.97
N GLN A 45 11.68 -2.58 5.76
CA GLN A 45 10.53 -3.24 6.39
C GLN A 45 9.26 -2.90 5.60
N PRO A 46 8.31 -3.85 5.49
CA PRO A 46 7.01 -3.53 4.89
C PRO A 46 6.33 -2.42 5.70
N LEU A 47 5.61 -1.53 5.01
CA LEU A 47 4.88 -0.43 5.64
C LEU A 47 3.82 -0.95 6.63
N PHE A 48 3.11 -1.99 6.20
CA PHE A 48 2.16 -2.74 7.01
C PHE A 48 2.35 -4.24 6.78
N THR A 49 2.05 -5.06 7.79
CA THR A 49 2.26 -6.51 7.74
C THR A 49 0.99 -7.31 7.41
N PHE A 50 -0.13 -6.63 7.17
CA PHE A 50 -1.40 -7.25 6.81
C PHE A 50 -1.65 -7.21 5.30
N PRO A 51 -2.37 -8.18 4.73
CA PRO A 51 -2.74 -8.15 3.32
C PRO A 51 -3.87 -7.14 3.06
N ALA A 52 -3.90 -6.55 1.85
CA ALA A 52 -4.96 -5.65 1.42
C ALA A 52 -6.38 -6.26 1.51
N ALA A 53 -6.47 -7.58 1.43
CA ALA A 53 -7.72 -8.32 1.59
C ALA A 53 -8.32 -8.23 3.00
N ASP A 54 -7.53 -7.88 4.01
CA ASP A 54 -7.99 -7.81 5.40
C ASP A 54 -8.58 -6.45 5.78
N ILE A 55 -8.45 -5.44 4.91
CA ILE A 55 -8.96 -4.09 5.11
C ILE A 55 -10.47 -4.06 4.86
N GLN A 56 -11.23 -3.63 5.86
CA GLN A 56 -12.69 -3.57 5.85
C GLN A 56 -13.22 -2.15 5.60
N SER A 57 -12.54 -1.14 6.15
CA SER A 57 -12.85 0.27 5.90
C SER A 57 -11.59 1.09 5.72
N LEU A 58 -11.72 2.16 4.94
CA LEU A 58 -10.66 3.10 4.64
C LEU A 58 -11.23 4.51 4.66
N THR A 59 -10.57 5.43 5.37
CA THR A 59 -10.87 6.86 5.30
C THR A 59 -9.64 7.59 4.80
N LEU A 60 -9.77 8.28 3.66
CA LEU A 60 -8.72 9.11 3.08
C LEU A 60 -9.08 10.58 3.30
N LYS A 61 -8.25 11.29 4.05
CA LYS A 61 -8.38 12.74 4.26
C LYS A 61 -7.23 13.43 3.55
N THR A 62 -7.56 14.36 2.66
CA THR A 62 -6.60 15.23 1.98
C THR A 62 -6.97 16.68 2.26
N ARG A 63 -6.16 17.62 1.74
CA ARG A 63 -6.50 19.05 1.79
C ARG A 63 -7.74 19.42 0.96
N LEU A 64 -8.14 18.56 0.01
CA LEU A 64 -9.23 18.82 -0.93
C LEU A 64 -10.54 18.14 -0.54
N HIS A 65 -10.45 16.90 -0.04
CA HIS A 65 -11.61 16.06 0.22
C HIS A 65 -11.37 15.08 1.37
N SER A 66 -12.47 14.64 1.99
CA SER A 66 -12.51 13.55 2.95
C SER A 66 -13.40 12.46 2.36
N LEU A 67 -12.80 11.31 2.11
CA LEU A 67 -13.46 10.15 1.50
C LEU A 67 -13.53 9.03 2.52
N LYS A 68 -14.68 8.38 2.61
CA LYS A 68 -14.86 7.22 3.48
C LYS A 68 -15.37 6.06 2.65
N PHE A 69 -14.72 4.91 2.79
CA PHE A 69 -15.04 3.68 2.08
C PHE A 69 -15.23 2.52 3.05
N GLU A 70 -16.13 1.62 2.70
CA GLU A 70 -16.39 0.40 3.46
C GLU A 70 -16.74 -0.73 2.49
N ARG A 71 -16.27 -1.95 2.79
CA ARG A 71 -16.74 -3.14 2.07
C ARG A 71 -18.12 -3.55 2.58
N ASP A 72 -19.04 -3.79 1.66
CA ASP A 72 -20.35 -4.35 1.98
C ASP A 72 -20.28 -5.88 2.23
N GLN A 73 -21.46 -6.47 2.47
CA GLN A 73 -21.59 -7.91 2.75
C GLN A 73 -21.23 -8.79 1.54
N ASP A 74 -21.30 -8.25 0.33
CA ASP A 74 -20.92 -8.92 -0.92
C ASP A 74 -19.42 -8.73 -1.22
N GLY A 75 -18.68 -8.03 -0.35
CA GLY A 75 -17.27 -7.73 -0.50
C GLY A 75 -16.96 -6.61 -1.48
N LYS A 76 -17.97 -5.87 -1.94
CA LYS A 76 -17.80 -4.73 -2.86
C LYS A 76 -17.54 -3.46 -2.07
N TRP A 77 -16.73 -2.57 -2.63
CA TRP A 77 -16.44 -1.30 -1.98
C TRP A 77 -17.53 -0.26 -2.25
N GLN A 78 -17.99 0.37 -1.18
CA GLN A 78 -18.92 1.48 -1.21
C GLN A 78 -18.23 2.73 -0.69
N MET A 79 -18.40 3.86 -1.36
CA MET A 79 -18.09 5.17 -0.83
C MET A 79 -19.27 5.62 0.03
N LEU A 80 -19.00 6.09 1.24
CA LEU A 80 -19.98 6.58 2.20
C LEU A 80 -19.97 8.12 2.29
N GLU A 81 -18.81 8.72 2.07
CA GLU A 81 -18.60 10.17 2.05
C GLU A 81 -17.69 10.56 0.88
N PRO A 82 -17.92 11.72 0.25
CA PRO A 82 -18.93 12.74 0.57
C PRO A 82 -20.35 12.37 0.14
N GLU A 83 -20.50 11.37 -0.74
CA GLU A 83 -21.78 10.85 -1.19
C GLU A 83 -21.78 9.33 -1.16
N LYS A 84 -22.97 8.74 -0.97
CA LYS A 84 -23.14 7.29 -0.93
C LYS A 84 -23.26 6.74 -2.34
N THR A 85 -22.24 6.04 -2.81
CA THR A 85 -22.21 5.44 -4.15
C THR A 85 -21.23 4.27 -4.20
N ALA A 86 -21.32 3.45 -5.24
CA ALA A 86 -20.33 2.40 -5.49
C ALA A 86 -18.95 3.02 -5.71
N ALA A 87 -17.95 2.48 -5.04
CA ALA A 87 -16.57 2.95 -5.17
C ALA A 87 -15.90 2.36 -6.41
N SER A 88 -14.88 3.06 -6.92
CA SER A 88 -14.04 2.56 -8.00
C SER A 88 -13.09 1.47 -7.48
N ASP A 89 -13.38 0.22 -7.82
CA ASP A 89 -12.50 -0.92 -7.56
C ASP A 89 -11.04 -0.70 -8.01
N PRO A 90 -10.73 -0.20 -9.22
CA PRO A 90 -9.33 -0.01 -9.62
C PRO A 90 -8.62 1.08 -8.81
N SER A 91 -9.29 2.19 -8.49
CA SER A 91 -8.70 3.27 -7.68
C SER A 91 -8.43 2.81 -6.24
N LEU A 92 -9.36 2.07 -5.63
CA LEU A 92 -9.14 1.50 -4.31
C LEU A 92 -8.06 0.43 -4.33
N ALA A 93 -8.11 -0.51 -5.28
CA ALA A 93 -7.13 -1.58 -5.38
C ALA A 93 -5.71 -1.04 -5.47
N PHE A 94 -5.47 0.03 -6.25
CA PHE A 94 -4.17 0.69 -6.32
C PHE A 94 -3.70 1.23 -4.97
N LEU A 95 -4.56 1.95 -4.22
CA LEU A 95 -4.19 2.48 -2.91
C LEU A 95 -3.95 1.36 -1.89
N LEU A 96 -4.80 0.35 -1.84
CA LEU A 96 -4.67 -0.76 -0.89
C LEU A 96 -3.44 -1.61 -1.18
N ASP A 97 -3.12 -1.85 -2.45
CA ASP A 97 -1.90 -2.56 -2.86
C ASP A 97 -0.65 -1.76 -2.49
N LEU A 98 -0.67 -0.44 -2.68
CA LEU A 98 0.43 0.43 -2.25
C LEU A 98 0.64 0.35 -0.74
N LEU A 99 -0.43 0.39 0.06
CA LEU A 99 -0.33 0.26 1.53
C LEU A 99 0.23 -1.11 1.97
N ALA A 100 -0.13 -2.19 1.27
CA ALA A 100 0.28 -3.55 1.62
C ALA A 100 1.67 -3.94 1.09
N SER A 101 2.11 -3.33 -0.02
CA SER A 101 3.35 -3.71 -0.71
C SER A 101 4.50 -2.72 -0.53
N ASP A 102 4.20 -1.46 -0.20
CA ASP A 102 5.25 -0.45 -0.06
C ASP A 102 6.18 -0.80 1.09
N LYS A 103 7.46 -0.52 0.87
CA LYS A 103 8.51 -0.79 1.86
C LYS A 103 9.10 0.52 2.30
N THR A 104 9.26 0.63 3.60
CA THR A 104 9.94 1.76 4.22
C THR A 104 11.44 1.50 4.22
N PRO A 105 12.23 2.27 3.43
CA PRO A 105 13.66 2.03 3.34
C PRO A 105 14.37 2.46 4.62
N ARG A 106 13.81 3.45 5.36
CA ARG A 106 14.44 4.08 6.53
C ARG A 106 13.40 4.65 7.50
N THR A 107 13.65 4.45 8.79
CA THR A 107 12.97 5.14 9.89
C THR A 107 13.96 6.08 10.58
N LEU A 108 13.53 7.31 10.82
CA LEU A 108 14.27 8.36 11.49
C LEU A 108 13.54 8.73 12.78
N THR A 109 14.25 8.69 13.90
CA THR A 109 13.76 9.22 15.17
C THR A 109 14.29 10.64 15.35
N VAL A 110 13.37 11.61 15.47
CA VAL A 110 13.69 13.04 15.58
C VAL A 110 12.83 13.70 16.67
N PRO A 111 13.23 14.87 17.19
CA PRO A 111 12.44 15.59 18.19
C PRO A 111 11.04 15.94 17.67
N LEU A 112 10.02 15.85 18.53
CA LEU A 112 8.64 16.21 18.15
C LEU A 112 8.49 17.67 17.71
N THR A 113 9.36 18.57 18.20
CA THR A 113 9.42 19.98 17.80
C THR A 113 9.64 20.18 16.31
N ASP A 114 10.19 19.18 15.64
CA ASP A 114 10.58 19.26 14.24
C ASP A 114 9.44 18.83 13.31
N ARG A 115 8.26 18.48 13.84
CA ARG A 115 7.12 17.98 13.07
C ARG A 115 6.72 18.86 11.87
N GLU A 116 6.88 20.17 11.97
CA GLU A 116 6.60 21.10 10.86
C GLU A 116 7.57 20.93 9.69
N GLN A 117 8.85 20.64 9.94
CA GLN A 117 9.87 20.53 8.90
C GLN A 117 9.64 19.31 7.97
N PHE A 118 8.87 18.34 8.44
CA PHE A 118 8.47 17.15 7.69
C PHE A 118 7.06 17.27 7.09
N GLY A 119 6.37 18.40 7.27
CA GLY A 119 4.99 18.57 6.81
C GLY A 119 3.96 17.74 7.57
N LEU A 120 4.30 17.23 8.76
CA LEU A 120 3.43 16.33 9.52
C LEU A 120 2.47 17.07 10.45
N HIS A 121 2.63 18.38 10.63
CA HIS A 121 1.67 19.25 11.34
C HIS A 121 0.42 19.50 10.48
N GLN A 122 0.60 19.77 9.20
CA GLN A 122 -0.47 19.89 8.20
C GLN A 122 -0.25 18.85 7.09
N PRO A 123 -0.63 17.58 7.36
CA PRO A 123 -0.34 16.49 6.44
C PRO A 123 -0.96 16.73 5.07
N THR A 124 -0.28 16.23 4.04
CA THR A 124 -0.77 16.19 2.67
C THR A 124 -1.95 15.23 2.57
N ALA A 125 -1.83 14.07 3.22
CA ALA A 125 -2.89 13.09 3.33
C ALA A 125 -2.83 12.33 4.66
N THR A 126 -3.98 11.85 5.13
CA THR A 126 -4.09 10.92 6.26
C THR A 126 -5.00 9.77 5.84
N ILE A 127 -4.52 8.55 6.02
CA ILE A 127 -5.25 7.33 5.67
C ILE A 127 -5.50 6.57 6.98
N ASP A 128 -6.77 6.46 7.34
CA ASP A 128 -7.23 5.65 8.46
C ASP A 128 -7.77 4.32 7.91
N LEU A 129 -7.32 3.19 8.46
CA LEU A 129 -7.70 1.84 8.05
C LEU A 129 -8.33 1.11 9.23
N THR A 130 -9.39 0.35 8.96
CA THR A 130 -9.90 -0.65 9.92
C THR A 130 -9.86 -2.03 9.26
N LEU A 131 -9.24 -2.98 9.95
CA LEU A 131 -9.14 -4.36 9.51
C LEU A 131 -10.34 -5.20 9.96
N LYS A 132 -10.49 -6.39 9.37
CA LYS A 132 -11.52 -7.39 9.75
C LYS A 132 -11.46 -7.82 11.21
N ASP A 133 -10.29 -7.74 11.86
CA ASP A 133 -10.09 -8.04 13.28
C ASP A 133 -10.33 -6.82 14.18
N GLN A 134 -10.91 -5.75 13.63
CA GLN A 134 -11.19 -4.47 14.28
C GLN A 134 -9.94 -3.67 14.71
N LYS A 135 -8.73 -4.11 14.35
CA LYS A 135 -7.55 -3.26 14.53
C LYS A 135 -7.63 -2.07 13.59
N THR A 136 -7.13 -0.95 14.09
CA THR A 136 -7.04 0.29 13.33
C THR A 136 -5.59 0.64 13.10
N HIS A 137 -5.32 1.15 11.90
CA HIS A 137 -4.01 1.64 11.52
C HIS A 137 -4.15 3.02 10.89
N GLN A 138 -3.13 3.85 11.05
CA GLN A 138 -3.09 5.19 10.49
C GLN A 138 -1.77 5.43 9.79
N LEU A 139 -1.84 5.95 8.57
CA LEU A 139 -0.71 6.49 7.83
C LEU A 139 -0.91 8.00 7.66
N VAL A 140 0.01 8.80 8.23
CA VAL A 140 0.03 10.25 8.09
C VAL A 140 1.13 10.62 7.10
N ILE A 141 0.78 11.19 5.95
CA ILE A 141 1.72 11.56 4.88
C ILE A 141 1.95 13.07 4.93
N GLY A 142 3.21 13.46 5.06
CA GLY A 142 3.68 14.84 5.09
C GLY A 142 4.17 15.34 3.73
N GLU A 143 5.25 16.13 3.77
CA GLU A 143 5.87 16.71 2.59
C GLU A 143 6.95 15.78 1.98
N TYR A 144 7.40 16.12 0.78
CA TYR A 144 8.52 15.43 0.14
C TYR A 144 9.83 15.58 0.93
N ASP A 145 10.70 14.58 0.81
CA ASP A 145 12.11 14.73 1.18
C ASP A 145 12.82 15.78 0.32
N PHE A 146 14.00 16.21 0.76
CA PHE A 146 14.75 17.27 0.07
C PHE A 146 14.99 16.97 -1.43
N ASN A 147 15.18 15.70 -1.77
CA ASN A 147 15.41 15.27 -3.15
C ASN A 147 14.13 15.00 -3.95
N ARG A 148 12.95 15.14 -3.32
CA ARG A 148 11.62 14.82 -3.90
C ARG A 148 11.49 13.41 -4.45
N THR A 149 12.15 12.47 -3.80
CA THR A 149 12.14 11.05 -4.14
C THR A 149 11.17 10.25 -3.28
N HIS A 150 10.87 10.72 -2.07
CA HIS A 150 9.99 10.05 -1.11
C HIS A 150 9.16 11.09 -0.35
N PHE A 151 8.06 10.67 0.25
CA PHE A 151 7.37 11.47 1.25
C PHE A 151 7.83 11.11 2.65
N TYR A 152 7.88 12.09 3.55
CA TYR A 152 7.90 11.82 4.97
C TYR A 152 6.52 11.34 5.42
N ALA A 153 6.47 10.31 6.27
CA ALA A 153 5.23 9.82 6.83
C ALA A 153 5.40 9.35 8.27
N GLN A 154 4.28 9.09 8.94
CA GLN A 154 4.21 8.39 10.22
C GLN A 154 3.25 7.22 10.12
N ILE A 155 3.65 6.10 10.71
CA ILE A 155 2.84 4.88 10.81
C ILE A 155 2.39 4.76 12.27
N ASP A 156 1.09 4.62 12.48
CA ASP A 156 0.45 4.47 13.79
C ASP A 156 1.01 5.43 14.86
N PRO A 157 1.03 6.76 14.61
CA PRO A 157 1.62 7.72 15.53
C PRO A 157 0.89 7.69 16.89
N PRO A 158 1.59 7.44 18.01
CA PRO A 158 0.94 7.46 19.32
C PRO A 158 0.54 8.89 19.70
N ALA A 159 -0.63 9.03 20.34
CA ALA A 159 -1.18 10.34 20.69
C ALA A 159 -0.28 11.14 21.67
N ASP A 160 0.51 10.44 22.49
CA ASP A 160 1.41 10.97 23.51
C ASP A 160 2.90 10.77 23.16
N ALA A 161 3.23 10.68 21.87
CA ALA A 161 4.59 10.54 21.38
C ALA A 161 5.52 11.62 21.94
N LYS A 162 6.67 11.21 22.51
CA LYS A 162 7.74 12.15 22.94
C LYS A 162 8.69 12.50 21.80
N ASP A 163 8.91 11.54 20.92
CA ASP A 163 9.74 11.64 19.74
C ASP A 163 8.91 11.36 18.50
N LEU A 164 9.29 11.98 17.39
CA LEU A 164 8.68 11.80 16.09
C LEU A 164 9.40 10.65 15.37
N GLN A 165 8.69 9.56 15.12
CA GLN A 165 9.15 8.53 14.20
C GLN A 165 8.69 8.89 12.79
N VAL A 166 9.65 9.25 11.95
CA VAL A 166 9.43 9.62 10.55
C VAL A 166 9.94 8.51 9.67
N VAL A 167 9.11 8.07 8.74
CA VAL A 167 9.46 7.08 7.74
C VAL A 167 9.43 7.71 6.35
N LEU A 168 10.12 7.08 5.39
CA LEU A 168 10.08 7.48 3.98
C LEU A 168 9.16 6.54 3.20
N VAL A 169 8.16 7.08 2.50
CA VAL A 169 7.22 6.28 1.69
C VAL A 169 7.32 6.64 0.22
N SER A 170 6.91 5.71 -0.63
CA SER A 170 7.02 5.83 -2.08
C SER A 170 6.34 7.09 -2.64
N PRO A 171 6.89 7.73 -3.69
CA PRO A 171 6.25 8.87 -4.33
C PRO A 171 4.94 8.48 -5.04
N ASN A 172 4.66 7.19 -5.22
CA ASN A 172 3.40 6.69 -5.80
C ASN A 172 2.17 7.09 -4.98
N PHE A 173 2.34 7.41 -3.69
CA PHE A 173 1.26 7.93 -2.86
C PHE A 173 0.68 9.24 -3.40
N ASP A 174 1.46 10.06 -4.12
CA ASP A 174 0.97 11.30 -4.74
C ASP A 174 -0.20 11.02 -5.69
N ASN A 175 -0.01 10.05 -6.59
CA ASN A 175 -1.03 9.60 -7.54
C ASN A 175 -2.18 8.85 -6.86
N ALA A 176 -1.97 8.28 -5.67
CA ALA A 176 -3.01 7.59 -4.94
C ALA A 176 -3.93 8.59 -4.24
N VAL A 177 -3.38 9.62 -3.57
CA VAL A 177 -4.15 10.51 -2.70
C VAL A 177 -4.70 11.75 -3.41
N ASN A 178 -4.03 12.25 -4.46
CA ASN A 178 -4.46 13.46 -5.19
C ASN A 178 -5.44 13.20 -6.34
N ARG A 179 -6.03 12.00 -6.40
CA ARG A 179 -7.05 11.67 -7.40
C ARG A 179 -8.29 12.56 -7.28
N PRO A 180 -8.89 12.95 -8.42
CA PRO A 180 -10.15 13.68 -8.41
C PRO A 180 -11.26 12.82 -7.82
N LEU A 181 -12.26 13.45 -7.19
CA LEU A 181 -13.36 12.76 -6.51
C LEU A 181 -14.09 11.75 -7.42
N ASP A 182 -14.26 12.07 -8.71
CA ASP A 182 -15.00 11.21 -9.64
C ASP A 182 -14.27 9.91 -9.96
N GLU A 183 -12.93 9.87 -9.90
CA GLU A 183 -12.15 8.62 -10.08
C GLU A 183 -12.32 7.64 -8.93
N TRP A 184 -12.86 8.08 -7.79
CA TRP A 184 -13.17 7.22 -6.65
C TRP A 184 -14.55 6.57 -6.76
N LYS A 185 -15.36 6.94 -7.76
CA LYS A 185 -16.69 6.41 -8.00
C LYS A 185 -16.64 5.35 -9.08
N ALA A 186 -17.49 4.34 -8.98
CA ALA A 186 -17.59 3.31 -10.00
C ALA A 186 -18.02 3.93 -11.35
N ASP A 187 -17.30 3.60 -12.42
CA ASP A 187 -17.73 3.91 -13.77
C ASP A 187 -19.05 3.17 -14.08
N GLU A 188 -20.02 3.84 -14.72
CA GLU A 188 -21.29 3.22 -15.13
C GLU A 188 -21.10 1.94 -15.98
N LYS A 189 -19.98 1.83 -16.70
CA LYS A 189 -19.63 0.65 -17.51
C LYS A 189 -19.23 -0.57 -16.68
N SER A 190 -18.74 -0.40 -15.45
CA SER A 190 -18.35 -1.51 -14.57
C SER A 190 -19.58 -2.16 -13.91
N SER A 191 -20.58 -1.34 -13.56
CA SER A 191 -21.83 -1.77 -12.90
C SER A 191 -22.72 -2.67 -13.77
N GLN A 192 -22.61 -2.63 -15.10
CA GLN A 192 -23.39 -3.49 -16.00
C GLN A 192 -22.86 -4.94 -16.11
N LYS A 193 -21.63 -5.23 -15.66
CA LYS A 193 -21.05 -6.59 -15.78
C LYS A 193 -21.35 -7.50 -14.58
N ALA A 194 -21.87 -6.95 -13.48
CA ALA A 194 -22.01 -7.64 -12.20
C ALA A 194 -23.44 -8.10 -11.84
N SER A 195 -24.40 -8.05 -12.76
CA SER A 195 -25.71 -8.67 -12.55
C SER A 195 -25.68 -10.10 -13.10
N PRO A 196 -25.80 -11.15 -12.27
CA PRO A 196 -26.09 -12.48 -12.79
C PRO A 196 -27.49 -12.43 -13.41
N GLU A 197 -27.55 -12.57 -14.73
CA GLU A 197 -28.78 -12.88 -15.44
C GLU A 197 -29.42 -14.10 -14.76
N PRO A 198 -30.72 -14.09 -14.43
CA PRO A 198 -31.39 -15.27 -13.92
C PRO A 198 -31.21 -16.36 -14.98
N SER A 199 -30.56 -17.45 -14.59
CA SER A 199 -30.41 -18.66 -15.39
C SER A 199 -31.82 -19.15 -15.73
N GLU A 200 -32.34 -18.73 -16.88
CA GLU A 200 -33.59 -19.24 -17.42
C GLU A 200 -33.31 -20.70 -17.79
N SER A 201 -33.87 -21.56 -16.93
CA SER A 201 -33.73 -22.99 -16.95
C SER A 201 -34.21 -23.56 -18.29
N ALA A 202 -33.29 -23.69 -19.25
CA ALA A 202 -33.51 -24.54 -20.41
C ALA A 202 -33.26 -26.00 -19.98
N SER A 203 -34.31 -26.65 -19.46
CA SER A 203 -34.35 -28.10 -19.36
C SER A 203 -35.14 -28.68 -20.55
N PRO A 204 -34.72 -29.82 -21.11
CA PRO A 204 -34.95 -30.17 -22.51
C PRO A 204 -36.20 -31.04 -22.69
N SER A 205 -36.85 -30.97 -23.85
CA SER A 205 -37.68 -32.08 -24.33
C SER A 205 -37.91 -32.06 -25.86
N VAL A 206 -37.24 -33.02 -26.51
CA VAL A 206 -37.74 -33.94 -27.55
C VAL A 206 -38.09 -33.39 -28.95
N LEU A 207 -37.22 -33.70 -29.92
CA LEU A 207 -37.57 -33.98 -31.33
C LEU A 207 -38.29 -35.36 -31.41
N PRO A 208 -39.19 -35.66 -32.37
CA PRO A 208 -38.96 -35.40 -33.79
C PRO A 208 -40.16 -34.87 -34.61
N GLU A 209 -39.85 -34.39 -35.81
CA GLU A 209 -40.77 -33.97 -36.86
C GLU A 209 -41.60 -35.13 -37.48
N THR A 210 -42.69 -34.71 -38.17
CA THR A 210 -43.60 -35.37 -39.13
C THR A 210 -44.83 -36.13 -38.61
N PRO A 211 -45.95 -36.18 -39.37
CA PRO A 211 -46.57 -35.18 -40.27
C PRO A 211 -48.08 -34.98 -39.96
N PRO A 212 -48.83 -34.00 -40.52
CA PRO A 212 -50.29 -34.04 -40.46
C PRO A 212 -50.83 -34.89 -41.61
N GLU A 213 -51.35 -36.07 -41.24
CA GLU A 213 -52.30 -36.86 -42.02
C GLU A 213 -53.69 -36.18 -41.92
N THR A 214 -54.33 -35.92 -43.06
CA THR A 214 -55.80 -35.76 -43.28
C THR A 214 -56.61 -36.86 -42.57
N PRO A 215 -57.97 -36.82 -42.41
CA PRO A 215 -59.03 -35.85 -42.77
C PRO A 215 -60.04 -35.62 -41.59
N PRO A 216 -61.30 -35.11 -41.76
CA PRO A 216 -62.40 -35.90 -42.35
C PRO A 216 -63.36 -35.13 -43.28
N GLU A 217 -63.76 -35.83 -44.34
CA GLU A 217 -65.14 -36.10 -44.77
C GLU A 217 -66.29 -35.27 -44.17
N ALA A 218 -67.03 -34.55 -45.03
CA ALA A 218 -68.50 -34.59 -45.10
C ALA A 218 -69.03 -33.73 -46.27
N SER A 219 -69.38 -34.39 -47.37
CA SER A 219 -70.52 -33.96 -48.22
C SER A 219 -71.79 -34.17 -47.40
N PRO A 220 -72.76 -33.24 -47.42
CA PRO A 220 -73.81 -33.37 -48.43
C PRO A 220 -74.37 -32.02 -48.91
N ASN A 221 -74.68 -31.90 -50.20
CA ASN A 221 -76.02 -31.44 -50.59
C ASN A 221 -76.28 -31.68 -52.08
N SER A 222 -77.24 -32.56 -52.35
CA SER A 222 -78.10 -32.46 -53.52
C SER A 222 -79.04 -31.27 -53.33
N ASP A 223 -79.18 -30.40 -54.32
CA ASP A 223 -80.50 -29.95 -54.79
C ASP A 223 -80.34 -29.19 -56.12
N GLN A 224 -81.22 -29.55 -57.07
CA GLN A 224 -81.58 -28.91 -58.34
C GLN A 224 -80.56 -28.71 -59.47
#